data_AF-A0A2A9M129-F1
#
_entry.id   AF-A0A2A9M129-F1
#
_cell.length_a   1.000
_cell.length_b   1.000
_cell.length_c   1.000
_cell.angle_alpha   90.00
_cell.angle_beta   90.00
_cell.angle_gamma   90.00
#
_symmetry.space_group_name_H-M   'P 1'
#
loop_
_entity.id
_entity.type
_entity.pdbx_description
1 polymer ?
#
loop_
_entity_poly.entity_id
_entity_poly.type
_entity_poly.pdbx_seq_one_letter_code
_entity_poly.pdbx_strand_id
1 'polypeptide(L)'
;MAAAGERLPPAAEAATSEGSFGAAGAAESFPLSILPTMTYAEMTSSPLLYVACIASFFLTHALLVCLLRLCRAKSPLLAECAFPRHGVNRIISTLHACIVINWSLLVLLEDSRSAEPAGAAGAAGSRCLFHFGRPVTVFERPLLLFSFSYFLYDTFYELASWDISSVLHHVTCIVDILVVLANDRAGTDLVTALLIAEISTPALHLRYGLVQYSKKADALAKSLAEKEEGGANTSQGERQAEAQGAVEAASHSGAATWAPEVVAEALKTYDFKRPLDAVERAFFIIFLFGRGVAAPCLVYACVTCRTTPNLVRIGSVGILVVSVFWIVLLFRGLIKRIKNRPRGSLAGQKVPTKCKKREFGVLPVEAARAEGDSPRGGDADNKKVE
;
A
#
# COMPACT_ATOMS: atom_id res chain seq x y z
N MET A 1 42.88 -56.86 38.82
CA MET A 1 42.12 -58.09 38.51
C MET A 1 40.66 -57.71 38.46
N ALA A 2 40.17 -57.16 37.34
CA ALA A 2 39.80 -57.84 36.10
C ALA A 2 38.46 -58.57 36.21
N ALA A 3 37.40 -57.96 35.66
CA ALA A 3 36.44 -58.59 34.77
C ALA A 3 35.44 -57.53 34.28
N ALA A 4 35.73 -56.96 33.10
CA ALA A 4 34.79 -56.18 32.31
C ALA A 4 33.91 -57.14 31.51
N GLY A 5 32.60 -56.91 31.53
CA GLY A 5 31.63 -57.62 30.69
C GLY A 5 31.21 -56.77 29.50
N GLU A 6 31.73 -57.13 28.32
CA GLU A 6 31.26 -56.61 27.03
C GLU A 6 29.86 -57.17 26.71
N ARG A 7 28.94 -56.30 26.30
CA ARG A 7 27.67 -56.69 25.65
C ARG A 7 27.77 -56.38 24.15
N LEU A 8 27.63 -57.44 23.35
CA LEU A 8 27.43 -57.37 21.90
C LEU A 8 26.07 -56.77 21.53
N PRO A 9 25.96 -56.07 20.39
CA PRO A 9 24.68 -55.67 19.80
C PRO A 9 24.03 -56.83 19.01
N PRO A 10 22.68 -56.92 18.97
CA PRO A 10 21.98 -57.91 18.16
C PRO A 10 21.91 -57.50 16.68
N ALA A 11 21.80 -58.55 15.87
CA ALA A 11 22.01 -58.65 14.44
C ALA A 11 21.06 -57.84 13.56
N ALA A 12 21.58 -57.47 12.40
CA ALA A 12 20.86 -56.93 11.26
C ALA A 12 19.94 -57.99 10.65
N GLU A 13 18.63 -57.70 10.60
CA GLU A 13 17.67 -58.45 9.81
C GLU A 13 17.78 -58.04 8.33
N ALA A 14 18.17 -59.00 7.51
CA ALA A 14 18.07 -58.95 6.06
C ALA A 14 16.65 -59.36 5.64
N ALA A 15 15.88 -58.41 5.12
CA ALA A 15 14.56 -58.66 4.52
C ALA A 15 14.62 -58.47 2.99
N THR A 16 14.72 -59.62 2.31
CA THR A 16 14.03 -60.01 1.08
C THR A 16 13.54 -58.92 0.12
N SER A 17 14.18 -58.89 -1.06
CA SER A 17 13.63 -58.34 -2.29
C SER A 17 12.65 -59.35 -2.93
N GLU A 18 11.35 -59.07 -2.90
CA GLU A 18 10.39 -59.66 -3.84
C GLU A 18 9.80 -58.57 -4.72
N GLY A 19 10.05 -58.71 -6.01
CA GLY A 19 9.51 -57.86 -7.05
C GLY A 19 8.03 -58.16 -7.25
N SER A 20 7.20 -57.15 -7.03
CA SER A 20 5.81 -57.12 -7.49
C SER A 20 5.69 -56.07 -8.59
N PHE A 21 5.56 -56.53 -9.82
CA PHE A 21 5.10 -55.74 -10.97
C PHE A 21 3.63 -55.36 -10.73
N GLY A 22 3.42 -54.25 -10.02
CA GLY A 22 2.13 -53.60 -9.88
C GLY A 22 1.94 -52.59 -11.00
N ALA A 23 1.16 -52.96 -12.02
CA ALA A 23 0.56 -52.02 -12.95
C ALA A 23 -0.44 -51.13 -12.18
N ALA A 24 -0.01 -49.96 -11.74
CA ALA A 24 -0.86 -48.90 -11.24
C ALA A 24 -0.71 -47.70 -12.17
N GLY A 25 -1.78 -47.37 -12.89
CA GLY A 25 -1.83 -46.24 -13.79
C GLY A 25 -1.39 -44.97 -13.07
N ALA A 26 -0.31 -44.38 -13.54
CA ALA A 26 0.08 -43.03 -13.23
C ALA A 26 -0.99 -42.09 -13.83
N ALA A 27 -2.08 -41.88 -13.08
CA ALA A 27 -2.75 -40.61 -13.15
C ALA A 27 -1.72 -39.59 -12.65
N GLU A 28 -1.01 -38.96 -13.58
CA GLU A 28 -0.18 -37.80 -13.25
C GLU A 28 -1.11 -36.76 -12.63
N SER A 29 -1.16 -36.77 -11.29
CA SER A 29 -1.76 -35.71 -10.52
C SER A 29 -0.91 -34.47 -10.82
N PHE A 30 -1.37 -33.63 -11.73
CA PHE A 30 -0.79 -32.32 -11.96
C PHE A 30 -0.56 -31.67 -10.59
N PRO A 31 0.65 -31.14 -10.31
CA PRO A 31 0.90 -30.44 -9.06
C PRO A 31 -0.10 -29.29 -8.96
N LEU A 32 -1.13 -29.47 -8.12
CA LEU A 32 -2.31 -28.60 -8.04
C LEU A 32 -2.02 -27.25 -7.37
N SER A 33 -0.80 -27.04 -6.86
CA SER A 33 -0.42 -25.79 -6.23
C SER A 33 0.38 -24.90 -7.19
N ILE A 34 -0.29 -23.85 -7.66
CA ILE A 34 0.30 -22.74 -8.45
C ILE A 34 1.18 -21.84 -7.55
N LEU A 35 1.12 -22.03 -6.23
CA LEU A 35 1.82 -21.20 -5.27
C LEU A 35 3.32 -21.53 -5.23
N PRO A 36 4.20 -20.52 -5.27
CA PRO A 36 5.61 -20.72 -4.98
C PRO A 36 5.81 -21.35 -3.60
N THR A 37 6.74 -22.29 -3.50
CA THR A 37 7.13 -22.95 -2.25
C THR A 37 8.56 -22.59 -1.90
N MET A 38 8.82 -22.45 -0.61
CA MET A 38 10.18 -22.24 -0.10
C MET A 38 10.33 -22.84 1.29
N THR A 39 11.33 -23.70 1.45
CA THR A 39 11.70 -24.28 2.75
C THR A 39 12.52 -23.28 3.58
N TYR A 40 12.59 -23.51 4.89
CA TYR A 40 13.43 -22.71 5.79
C TYR A 40 14.93 -22.82 5.43
N ALA A 41 15.38 -24.01 5.01
CA ALA A 41 16.76 -24.25 4.61
C ALA A 41 17.12 -23.45 3.35
N GLU A 42 16.28 -23.50 2.31
CA GLU A 42 16.47 -22.69 1.10
C GLU A 42 16.51 -21.20 1.44
N MET A 43 15.60 -20.76 2.32
CA MET A 43 15.50 -19.36 2.75
C MET A 43 16.71 -18.87 3.52
N THR A 44 17.33 -19.71 4.34
CA THR A 44 18.52 -19.32 5.12
C THR A 44 19.81 -19.46 4.32
N SER A 45 19.85 -20.37 3.33
CA SER A 45 21.03 -20.67 2.53
C SER A 45 21.34 -19.66 1.43
N SER A 46 20.37 -18.82 1.03
CA SER A 46 20.48 -17.97 -0.16
C SER A 46 20.33 -16.48 0.14
N PRO A 47 21.38 -15.81 0.67
CA PRO A 47 21.35 -14.35 0.88
C PRO A 47 21.14 -13.57 -0.43
N LEU A 48 21.59 -14.11 -1.56
CA LEU A 48 21.38 -13.52 -2.89
C LEU A 48 19.90 -13.40 -3.25
N LEU A 49 19.04 -14.29 -2.76
CA LEU A 49 17.61 -14.20 -3.01
C LEU A 49 17.00 -12.94 -2.37
N TYR A 50 17.37 -12.62 -1.14
CA TYR A 50 16.91 -11.40 -0.47
C TYR A 50 17.36 -10.16 -1.23
N VAL A 51 18.64 -10.11 -1.62
CA VAL A 51 19.20 -9.00 -2.40
C VAL A 51 18.46 -8.87 -3.73
N ALA A 52 18.20 -9.98 -4.43
CA ALA A 52 17.46 -9.98 -5.68
C ALA A 52 16.02 -9.50 -5.51
N CYS A 53 15.29 -9.98 -4.49
CA CYS A 53 13.93 -9.55 -4.20
C CYS A 53 13.87 -8.06 -3.87
N ILE A 54 14.75 -7.54 -3.00
CA ILE A 54 14.82 -6.11 -2.67
C ILE A 54 15.16 -5.29 -3.93
N ALA A 55 16.21 -5.69 -4.67
CA ALA A 55 16.64 -4.99 -5.89
C ALA A 55 15.53 -4.95 -6.95
N SER A 56 14.67 -5.98 -7.01
CA SER A 56 13.56 -6.02 -7.96
C SER A 56 12.56 -4.87 -7.79
N PHE A 57 12.28 -4.43 -6.56
CA PHE A 57 11.39 -3.29 -6.30
C PHE A 57 12.02 -1.96 -6.72
N PHE A 58 13.30 -1.76 -6.43
CA PHE A 58 14.05 -0.57 -6.89
C PHE A 58 14.14 -0.53 -8.41
N LEU A 59 14.43 -1.67 -9.05
CA LEU A 59 14.46 -1.79 -10.50
C LEU A 59 13.08 -1.51 -11.11
N THR A 60 12.01 -2.07 -10.53
CA THR A 60 10.64 -1.80 -10.95
C THR A 60 10.29 -0.32 -10.84
N HIS A 61 10.73 0.37 -9.77
CA HIS A 61 10.60 1.83 -9.65
C HIS A 61 11.32 2.55 -10.79
N ALA A 62 12.60 2.25 -11.02
CA ALA A 62 13.38 2.88 -12.08
C ALA A 62 12.74 2.67 -13.46
N LEU A 63 12.32 1.45 -13.76
CA LEU A 63 11.63 1.11 -15.01
C LEU A 63 10.31 1.86 -15.15
N LEU A 64 9.49 1.93 -14.10
CA LEU A 64 8.21 2.65 -14.12
C LEU A 64 8.43 4.16 -14.32
N VAL A 65 9.46 4.75 -13.69
CA VAL A 65 9.85 6.16 -13.94
C VAL A 65 10.24 6.35 -15.41
N CYS A 66 11.07 5.47 -15.97
CA CYS A 66 11.49 5.53 -17.36
C CYS A 66 10.29 5.40 -18.32
N LEU A 67 9.41 4.42 -18.09
CA LEU A 67 8.19 4.23 -18.87
C LEU A 67 7.28 5.46 -18.79
N LEU A 68 7.05 6.02 -17.60
CA LEU A 68 6.26 7.24 -17.45
C LEU A 68 6.88 8.44 -18.16
N ARG A 69 8.22 8.56 -18.18
CA ARG A 69 8.92 9.60 -18.95
C ARG A 69 8.76 9.41 -20.45
N LEU A 70 8.83 8.18 -20.96
CA LEU A 70 8.61 7.86 -22.37
C LEU A 70 7.15 8.10 -22.78
N CYS A 71 6.20 7.75 -21.90
CA CYS A 71 4.78 7.98 -22.12
C CYS A 71 4.38 9.45 -21.95
N ARG A 72 5.19 10.27 -21.27
CA ARG A 72 4.92 11.70 -21.06
C ARG A 72 4.75 12.45 -22.37
N ALA A 73 5.56 12.13 -23.39
CA ALA A 73 5.44 12.75 -24.71
C ALA A 73 4.14 12.37 -25.44
N LYS A 74 3.51 11.25 -25.07
CA LYS A 74 2.34 10.69 -25.75
C LYS A 74 1.01 10.97 -25.04
N SER A 75 1.02 11.46 -23.81
CA SER A 75 -0.19 11.68 -23.02
C SER A 75 -0.26 13.12 -22.50
N PRO A 76 -1.28 13.90 -22.90
CA PRO A 76 -1.48 15.26 -22.38
C PRO A 76 -1.66 15.27 -20.86
N LEU A 77 -2.32 14.24 -20.33
CA LEU A 77 -2.51 14.04 -18.90
C LEU A 77 -1.19 13.82 -18.16
N LEU A 78 -0.19 13.14 -18.75
CA LEU A 78 1.11 12.96 -18.10
C LEU A 78 2.05 14.16 -18.31
N ALA A 79 1.89 14.89 -19.42
CA ALA A 79 2.71 16.03 -19.79
C ALA A 79 2.46 17.27 -18.91
N GLU A 80 1.19 17.65 -18.73
CA GLU A 80 0.75 18.86 -18.01
C GLU A 80 0.31 18.55 -16.57
N CYS A 81 -0.43 17.44 -16.34
CA CYS A 81 -0.67 16.98 -14.97
C CYS A 81 0.53 16.18 -14.49
N ALA A 82 1.62 16.90 -14.19
CA ALA A 82 2.86 16.33 -13.68
C ALA A 82 2.52 15.22 -12.67
N PHE A 83 2.87 13.99 -13.04
CA PHE A 83 2.53 12.83 -12.25
C PHE A 83 2.86 13.10 -10.76
N PRO A 84 1.96 12.80 -9.80
CA PRO A 84 2.18 13.19 -8.41
C PRO A 84 3.57 12.77 -7.95
N ARG A 85 4.25 13.58 -7.12
CA ARG A 85 5.63 13.30 -6.67
C ARG A 85 5.79 11.87 -6.12
N HIS A 86 4.78 11.39 -5.42
CA HIS A 86 4.71 10.04 -4.85
C HIS A 86 3.93 9.02 -5.70
N GLY A 87 3.49 9.40 -6.91
CA GLY A 87 2.62 8.56 -7.74
C GLY A 87 3.25 7.23 -8.12
N VAL A 88 4.56 7.19 -8.36
CA VAL A 88 5.25 5.96 -8.82
C VAL A 88 5.27 4.96 -7.69
N ASN A 89 5.69 5.42 -6.51
CA ASN A 89 5.70 4.63 -5.30
C ASN A 89 4.29 4.09 -5.02
N ARG A 90 3.27 4.95 -5.08
CA ARG A 90 1.87 4.55 -4.84
C ARG A 90 1.34 3.54 -5.86
N ILE A 91 1.80 3.56 -7.11
CA ILE A 91 1.51 2.48 -8.09
C ILE A 91 2.15 1.17 -7.62
N ILE A 92 3.42 1.20 -7.25
CA ILE A 92 4.15 0.00 -6.79
C ILE A 92 3.50 -0.57 -5.53
N SER A 93 3.17 0.28 -4.56
CA SER A 93 2.41 -0.11 -3.37
C SER A 93 1.05 -0.71 -3.72
N THR A 94 0.35 -0.19 -4.73
CA THR A 94 -0.92 -0.75 -5.19
C THR A 94 -0.73 -2.13 -5.82
N LEU A 95 0.32 -2.33 -6.62
CA LEU A 95 0.66 -3.62 -7.21
C LEU A 95 1.03 -4.65 -6.14
N HIS A 96 1.87 -4.26 -5.18
CA HIS A 96 2.20 -5.08 -4.01
C HIS A 96 0.94 -5.49 -3.24
N ALA A 97 0.09 -4.53 -2.88
CA ALA A 97 -1.15 -4.82 -2.17
C ALA A 97 -2.04 -5.80 -2.94
N CYS A 98 -2.23 -5.60 -4.24
CA CYS A 98 -3.00 -6.53 -5.07
C CYS A 98 -2.41 -7.94 -5.06
N ILE A 99 -1.08 -8.07 -5.20
CA ILE A 99 -0.40 -9.38 -5.15
C ILE A 99 -0.58 -10.01 -3.77
N VAL A 100 -0.34 -9.26 -2.69
CA VAL A 100 -0.46 -9.76 -1.32
C VAL A 100 -1.88 -10.19 -0.99
N ILE A 101 -2.90 -9.43 -1.38
CA ILE A 101 -4.31 -9.81 -1.15
C ILE A 101 -4.60 -11.16 -1.81
N ASN A 102 -4.30 -11.31 -3.10
CA ASN A 102 -4.60 -12.54 -3.83
C ASN A 102 -3.77 -13.72 -3.31
N TRP A 103 -2.48 -13.52 -3.08
CA TRP A 103 -1.58 -14.57 -2.59
C TRP A 103 -1.95 -15.01 -1.17
N SER A 104 -2.25 -14.07 -0.26
CA SER A 104 -2.69 -14.40 1.10
C SER A 104 -3.99 -15.20 1.09
N LEU A 105 -4.97 -14.82 0.26
CA LEU A 105 -6.22 -15.58 0.12
C LEU A 105 -5.95 -17.01 -0.37
N LEU A 106 -5.07 -17.18 -1.38
CA LEU A 106 -4.71 -18.50 -1.88
C LEU A 106 -3.99 -19.35 -0.82
N VAL A 107 -3.05 -18.76 -0.07
CA VAL A 107 -2.33 -19.44 1.02
C VAL A 107 -3.29 -19.88 2.12
N LEU A 108 -4.21 -19.02 2.55
CA LEU A 108 -5.20 -19.33 3.59
C LEU A 108 -6.21 -20.40 3.13
N LEU A 109 -6.59 -20.38 1.85
CA LEU A 109 -7.44 -21.42 1.26
C LEU A 109 -6.72 -22.77 1.19
N GLU A 110 -5.44 -22.79 0.85
CA GLU A 110 -4.65 -24.02 0.77
C GLU A 110 -4.37 -24.62 2.16
N ASP A 111 -4.12 -23.77 3.16
CA ASP A 111 -3.98 -24.20 4.55
C ASP A 111 -5.28 -24.83 5.07
N SER A 112 -6.43 -24.23 4.71
CA SER A 112 -7.75 -24.77 5.06
C SER A 112 -8.05 -26.13 4.43
N ARG A 113 -7.47 -26.43 3.26
CA ARG A 113 -7.58 -27.74 2.59
C ARG A 113 -6.65 -28.78 3.20
N SER A 114 -5.45 -28.36 3.59
CA SER A 114 -4.43 -29.23 4.17
C SER A 114 -4.78 -29.68 5.59
N ALA A 115 -5.69 -29.00 6.27
CA ALA A 115 -6.19 -29.34 7.60
C ALA A 115 -7.20 -30.51 7.63
N GLU A 116 -7.30 -31.33 6.58
CA GLU A 116 -8.10 -32.56 6.62
C GLU A 116 -7.57 -33.54 7.70
N PRO A 117 -8.46 -34.23 8.42
CA PRO A 117 -8.10 -34.95 9.63
C PRO A 117 -7.27 -36.19 9.27
N ALA A 118 -5.96 -36.13 9.54
CA ALA A 118 -5.17 -37.34 9.73
C ALA A 118 -5.90 -38.19 10.79
N GLY A 119 -6.34 -39.38 10.39
CA GLY A 119 -7.35 -40.18 11.08
C GLY A 119 -7.14 -40.28 12.60
N ALA A 120 -8.02 -39.63 13.35
CA ALA A 120 -8.38 -40.02 14.71
C ALA A 120 -9.84 -39.62 14.94
N ALA A 121 -10.71 -40.63 14.91
CA ALA A 121 -12.10 -40.50 15.30
C ALA A 121 -12.19 -39.93 16.73
N GLY A 122 -12.98 -38.87 16.93
CA GLY A 122 -13.44 -38.49 18.26
C GLY A 122 -13.15 -37.07 18.73
N ALA A 123 -13.33 -36.05 17.88
CA ALA A 123 -13.91 -34.78 18.32
C ALA A 123 -14.34 -33.98 17.10
N ALA A 124 -15.61 -33.59 17.02
CA ALA A 124 -16.10 -32.55 16.13
C ALA A 124 -15.56 -31.17 16.56
N GLY A 125 -14.24 -31.05 16.65
CA GLY A 125 -13.53 -29.85 17.03
C GLY A 125 -13.59 -28.85 15.88
N SER A 126 -14.18 -27.69 16.16
CA SER A 126 -14.30 -26.54 15.27
C SER A 126 -13.07 -26.40 14.37
N ARG A 127 -13.26 -26.52 13.05
CA ARG A 127 -12.24 -26.21 12.02
C ARG A 127 -11.87 -24.73 12.18
N CYS A 128 -10.84 -24.45 12.97
CA CYS A 128 -10.38 -23.08 13.15
C CYS A 128 -9.63 -22.68 11.89
N LEU A 129 -10.23 -21.79 11.10
CA LEU A 129 -9.66 -21.28 9.84
C LEU A 129 -8.32 -20.58 10.04
N PHE A 130 -7.96 -20.28 11.30
CA PHE A 130 -6.72 -19.62 11.68
C PHE A 130 -6.00 -20.41 12.77
N HIS A 131 -4.89 -21.05 12.42
CA HIS A 131 -4.02 -21.75 13.37
C HIS A 131 -2.96 -20.80 13.93
N PHE A 132 -3.34 -20.02 14.93
CA PHE A 132 -2.45 -18.99 15.49
C PHE A 132 -1.15 -19.56 16.06
N GLY A 133 -0.04 -18.88 15.81
CA GLY A 133 1.27 -19.20 16.35
C GLY A 133 1.89 -20.51 15.85
N ARG A 134 1.35 -21.12 14.78
CA ARG A 134 1.94 -22.29 14.13
C ARG A 134 3.23 -21.92 13.37
N PRO A 135 4.09 -22.92 13.03
CA PRO A 135 5.25 -22.67 12.18
C PRO A 135 4.90 -22.10 10.81
N VAL A 136 5.82 -21.35 10.22
CA VAL A 136 5.60 -20.72 8.90
C VAL A 136 5.64 -21.82 7.83
N THR A 137 4.59 -21.92 7.02
CA THR A 137 4.53 -22.94 5.97
C THR A 137 5.40 -22.58 4.78
N VAL A 138 5.64 -23.57 3.93
CA VAL A 138 6.42 -23.38 2.69
C VAL A 138 5.77 -22.41 1.70
N PHE A 139 4.45 -22.19 1.78
CA PHE A 139 3.73 -21.24 0.95
C PHE A 139 3.70 -19.82 1.53
N GLU A 140 3.82 -19.69 2.86
CA GLU A 140 3.84 -18.41 3.54
C GLU A 140 5.19 -17.72 3.41
N ARG A 141 6.31 -18.46 3.48
CA ARG A 141 7.66 -17.85 3.43
C ARG A 141 7.91 -16.98 2.20
N PRO A 142 7.60 -17.40 0.96
CA PRO A 142 7.78 -16.56 -0.22
C PRO A 142 6.95 -15.27 -0.15
N LEU A 143 5.71 -15.35 0.32
CA LEU A 143 4.82 -14.20 0.47
C LEU A 143 5.35 -13.20 1.52
N LEU A 144 5.83 -13.71 2.65
CA LEU A 144 6.43 -12.91 3.71
C LEU A 144 7.73 -12.25 3.25
N LEU A 145 8.57 -12.99 2.51
CA LEU A 145 9.81 -12.47 1.92
C LEU A 145 9.55 -11.39 0.86
N PHE A 146 8.54 -11.61 0.01
CA PHE A 146 8.07 -10.62 -0.96
C PHE A 146 7.62 -9.33 -0.27
N SER A 147 6.80 -9.45 0.79
CA SER A 147 6.31 -8.30 1.55
C SER A 147 7.41 -7.60 2.34
N PHE A 148 8.33 -8.35 2.93
CA PHE A 148 9.53 -7.80 3.58
C PHE A 148 10.36 -6.95 2.62
N SER A 149 10.60 -7.45 1.41
CA SER A 149 11.35 -6.75 0.37
C SER A 149 10.67 -5.45 -0.05
N TYR A 150 9.34 -5.47 -0.19
CA TYR A 150 8.55 -4.26 -0.43
C TYR A 150 8.66 -3.25 0.71
N PHE A 151 8.44 -3.65 1.97
CA PHE A 151 8.48 -2.72 3.10
C PHE A 151 9.87 -2.11 3.29
N LEU A 152 10.94 -2.86 3.04
CA LEU A 152 12.30 -2.30 3.02
C LEU A 152 12.44 -1.21 1.96
N TYR A 153 12.07 -1.52 0.72
CA TYR A 153 12.06 -0.55 -0.36
C TYR A 153 11.25 0.71 -0.02
N ASP A 154 10.04 0.54 0.50
CA ASP A 154 9.12 1.65 0.80
C ASP A 154 9.65 2.49 1.98
N THR A 155 10.27 1.84 2.98
CA THR A 155 10.96 2.53 4.08
C THR A 155 12.05 3.44 3.57
N PHE A 156 12.89 2.98 2.63
CA PHE A 156 13.93 3.83 2.03
C PHE A 156 13.34 4.99 1.26
N TYR A 157 12.27 4.75 0.50
CA TYR A 157 11.58 5.80 -0.26
C TYR A 157 10.95 6.87 0.64
N GLU A 158 10.33 6.45 1.74
CA GLU A 158 9.68 7.35 2.70
C GLU A 158 10.68 8.09 3.58
N LEU A 159 11.78 7.44 3.94
CA LEU A 159 12.89 8.09 4.63
C LEU A 159 13.46 9.22 3.76
N ALA A 160 13.64 8.99 2.46
CA ALA A 160 14.04 10.04 1.51
C ALA A 160 12.97 11.14 1.35
N SER A 161 11.70 10.84 1.65
CA SER A 161 10.58 11.77 1.60
C SER A 161 10.30 12.46 2.94
N TRP A 162 11.04 12.14 4.01
CA TRP A 162 10.86 12.64 5.38
C TRP A 162 9.47 12.39 5.99
N ASP A 163 8.77 11.31 5.58
CA ASP A 163 7.50 10.91 6.20
C ASP A 163 7.73 9.95 7.37
N ILE A 164 8.15 10.50 8.52
CA ILE A 164 8.55 9.73 9.71
C ILE A 164 7.41 8.83 10.21
N SER A 165 6.15 9.29 10.12
CA SER A 165 5.00 8.50 10.58
C SER A 165 4.86 7.22 9.77
N SER A 166 5.09 7.29 8.46
CA SER A 166 5.00 6.13 7.57
C SER A 166 6.24 5.23 7.71
N VAL A 167 7.43 5.83 7.87
CA VAL A 167 8.66 5.09 8.18
C VAL A 167 8.51 4.25 9.44
N LEU A 168 7.97 4.80 10.53
CA LEU A 168 7.77 4.05 11.77
C LEU A 168 6.79 2.88 11.60
N HIS A 169 5.74 3.08 10.79
CA HIS A 169 4.80 2.02 10.45
C HIS A 169 5.51 0.88 9.71
N HIS A 170 6.30 1.18 8.68
CA HIS A 170 7.01 0.18 7.90
C HIS A 170 8.12 -0.52 8.66
N VAL A 171 8.88 0.20 9.49
CA VAL A 171 9.90 -0.40 10.36
C VAL A 171 9.26 -1.41 11.32
N THR A 172 8.08 -1.09 11.87
CA THR A 172 7.33 -2.04 12.72
C THR A 172 6.97 -3.30 11.95
N CYS A 173 6.43 -3.17 10.72
CA CYS A 173 6.13 -4.31 9.85
C CYS A 173 7.38 -5.15 9.51
N ILE A 174 8.51 -4.50 9.22
CA ILE A 174 9.79 -5.16 8.93
C ILE A 174 10.25 -6.00 10.12
N VAL A 175 10.22 -5.42 11.32
CA VAL A 175 10.62 -6.10 12.56
C VAL A 175 9.72 -7.30 12.84
N ASP A 176 8.40 -7.14 12.70
CA ASP A 176 7.45 -8.24 12.90
C ASP A 176 7.68 -9.39 11.90
N ILE A 177 7.88 -9.08 10.62
CA ILE A 177 8.18 -10.10 9.60
C ILE A 177 9.50 -10.81 9.89
N LEU A 178 10.56 -10.07 10.25
CA LEU A 178 11.85 -10.66 10.59
C LEU A 178 11.76 -11.60 11.80
N VAL A 179 11.03 -11.21 12.85
CA VAL A 179 10.85 -12.06 14.03
C VAL A 179 10.07 -13.32 13.69
N VAL A 180 9.01 -13.24 12.89
CA VAL A 180 8.25 -14.42 12.44
C VAL A 180 9.13 -15.36 11.61
N LEU A 181 9.89 -14.82 10.65
CA LEU A 181 10.78 -15.62 9.81
C LEU A 181 11.93 -16.25 10.62
N ALA A 182 12.51 -15.52 11.57
CA ALA A 182 13.64 -16.01 12.37
C ALA A 182 13.23 -17.03 13.45
N ASN A 183 12.06 -16.88 14.05
CA ASN A 183 11.55 -17.82 15.07
C ASN A 183 10.75 -18.98 14.45
N ASP A 184 10.49 -18.90 13.15
CA ASP A 184 9.66 -19.81 12.41
C ASP A 184 8.30 -20.10 13.07
N ARG A 185 7.59 -19.04 13.47
CA ARG A 185 6.30 -19.12 14.16
C ARG A 185 5.40 -17.94 13.81
N ALA A 186 4.09 -18.14 13.94
CA ALA A 186 3.06 -17.13 13.68
C ALA A 186 2.95 -16.73 12.20
N GLY A 187 3.17 -17.69 11.29
CA GLY A 187 3.04 -17.47 9.84
C GLY A 187 1.63 -17.05 9.43
N THR A 188 0.61 -17.79 9.87
CA THR A 188 -0.80 -17.47 9.59
C THR A 188 -1.22 -16.12 10.16
N ASP A 189 -0.77 -15.81 11.37
CA ASP A 189 -1.04 -14.56 12.07
C ASP A 189 -0.59 -13.38 11.19
N LEU A 190 0.64 -13.47 10.68
CA LEU A 190 1.27 -12.42 9.88
C LEU A 190 0.70 -12.34 8.46
N VAL A 191 0.41 -13.47 7.81
CA VAL A 191 -0.25 -13.46 6.49
C VAL A 191 -1.65 -12.88 6.58
N THR A 192 -2.41 -13.23 7.63
CA THR A 192 -3.74 -12.65 7.85
C THR A 192 -3.63 -11.16 8.18
N ALA A 193 -2.62 -10.76 8.96
CA ALA A 193 -2.35 -9.35 9.25
C ALA A 193 -2.04 -8.57 7.96
N LEU A 194 -1.21 -9.12 7.06
CA LEU A 194 -0.89 -8.52 5.76
C LEU A 194 -2.13 -8.40 4.88
N LEU A 195 -2.97 -9.44 4.80
CA LEU A 195 -4.22 -9.39 4.04
C LEU A 195 -5.14 -8.27 4.53
N ILE A 196 -5.40 -8.23 5.85
CA ILE A 196 -6.22 -7.17 6.45
C ILE A 196 -5.56 -5.80 6.26
N ALA A 197 -4.23 -5.78 6.27
CA ALA A 197 -3.49 -4.55 6.14
C ALA A 197 -3.62 -3.93 4.75
N GLU A 198 -3.50 -4.77 3.72
CA GLU A 198 -3.41 -4.36 2.33
C GLU A 198 -4.75 -4.23 1.62
N ILE A 199 -5.83 -4.85 2.13
CA ILE A 199 -7.14 -4.85 1.45
C ILE A 199 -7.67 -3.44 1.13
N SER A 200 -7.30 -2.44 1.94
CA SER A 200 -7.71 -1.04 1.75
C SER A 200 -6.73 -0.21 0.91
N THR A 201 -5.50 -0.68 0.70
CA THR A 201 -4.41 0.05 0.06
C THR A 201 -4.70 0.44 -1.40
N PRO A 202 -5.26 -0.43 -2.27
CA PRO A 202 -5.59 -0.04 -3.64
C PRO A 202 -6.59 1.12 -3.71
N ALA A 203 -7.63 1.07 -2.87
CA ALA A 203 -8.64 2.14 -2.81
C ALA A 203 -8.05 3.45 -2.26
N LEU A 204 -7.15 3.36 -1.26
CA LEU A 204 -6.43 4.51 -0.70
C LEU A 204 -5.59 5.23 -1.77
N HIS A 205 -4.81 4.47 -2.55
CA HIS A 205 -3.94 5.03 -3.58
C HIS A 205 -4.71 5.56 -4.78
N LEU A 206 -5.79 4.88 -5.19
CA LEU A 206 -6.70 5.39 -6.21
C LEU A 206 -7.33 6.72 -5.77
N ARG A 207 -7.79 6.81 -4.52
CA ARG A 207 -8.29 8.07 -3.93
C ARG A 207 -7.22 9.16 -3.99
N TYR A 208 -5.99 8.87 -3.57
CA TYR A 208 -4.89 9.84 -3.63
C TYR A 208 -4.68 10.37 -5.05
N GLY A 209 -4.64 9.48 -6.05
CA GLY A 209 -4.52 9.86 -7.45
C GLY A 209 -5.65 10.78 -7.89
N LEU A 210 -6.91 10.38 -7.67
CA LEU A 210 -8.10 11.16 -8.06
C LEU A 210 -8.13 12.55 -7.41
N VAL A 211 -7.73 12.67 -6.14
CA VAL A 211 -7.63 13.98 -5.46
C VAL A 211 -6.58 14.87 -6.13
N GLN A 212 -5.41 14.32 -6.45
CA GLN A 212 -4.34 15.10 -7.08
C GLN A 212 -4.74 15.55 -8.49
N TYR A 213 -5.36 14.67 -9.28
CA TYR A 213 -5.86 15.03 -10.61
C TYR A 213 -6.97 16.08 -10.54
N SER A 214 -7.93 15.94 -9.61
CA SER A 214 -8.99 16.94 -9.40
C SER A 214 -8.43 18.32 -9.03
N LYS A 215 -7.48 18.39 -8.09
CA LYS A 215 -6.85 19.66 -7.69
C LYS A 215 -6.11 20.34 -8.84
N LYS A 216 -5.45 19.54 -9.68
CA LYS A 216 -4.72 20.07 -10.85
C LYS A 216 -5.65 20.53 -11.96
N ALA A 217 -6.72 19.79 -12.24
CA ALA A 217 -7.74 20.21 -13.18
C ALA A 217 -8.34 21.56 -12.77
N ASP A 218 -8.67 21.73 -11.48
CA ASP A 218 -9.18 23.00 -10.94
C ASP A 218 -8.17 24.16 -11.09
N ALA A 219 -6.88 23.90 -10.80
CA ALA A 219 -5.82 24.91 -10.91
C ALA A 219 -5.59 25.37 -12.36
N LEU A 220 -5.59 24.42 -13.29
CA LEU A 220 -5.42 24.68 -14.72
C LEU A 220 -6.61 25.50 -15.26
N ALA A 221 -7.84 25.13 -14.89
CA ALA A 221 -9.05 25.88 -15.24
C ALA A 221 -9.00 27.33 -14.73
N LYS A 222 -8.52 27.56 -13.51
CA LYS A 222 -8.34 28.91 -12.94
C LYS A 222 -7.30 29.73 -13.72
N SER A 223 -6.17 29.12 -14.09
CA SER A 223 -5.11 29.81 -14.84
C SER A 223 -5.56 30.23 -16.25
N LEU A 224 -6.43 29.45 -16.89
CA LEU A 224 -7.00 29.81 -18.19
C LEU A 224 -8.00 30.96 -18.09
N ALA A 225 -8.88 30.92 -17.08
CA ALA A 225 -9.82 32.02 -16.83
C ALA A 225 -9.08 33.35 -16.59
N GLU A 226 -7.98 33.33 -15.82
CA GLU A 226 -7.15 34.53 -15.59
C GLU A 226 -6.45 35.03 -16.87
N LYS A 227 -6.03 34.13 -17.77
CA LYS A 227 -5.45 34.50 -19.08
C LYS A 227 -6.49 35.11 -20.03
N GLU A 228 -7.72 34.61 -20.02
CA GLU A 228 -8.83 35.18 -20.80
C GLU A 228 -9.18 36.58 -20.31
N GLU A 229 -9.29 36.78 -19.00
CA GLU A 229 -9.58 38.09 -18.39
C GLU A 229 -8.44 39.11 -18.59
N GLY A 230 -7.18 38.69 -18.42
CA GLY A 230 -6.01 39.54 -18.64
C GLY A 230 -5.75 39.86 -20.11
N GLY A 231 -6.28 39.04 -21.03
CA GLY A 231 -6.11 39.17 -22.46
C GLY A 231 -7.10 40.08 -23.17
N ALA A 232 -8.19 40.49 -22.50
CA ALA A 232 -9.21 41.36 -23.07
C ALA A 232 -8.73 42.81 -23.37
N ASN A 233 -7.49 43.17 -23.00
CA ASN A 233 -6.88 44.47 -23.28
C ASN A 233 -5.91 44.48 -24.48
N THR A 234 -5.70 43.37 -25.18
CA THR A 234 -4.84 43.32 -26.39
C THR A 234 -5.70 43.14 -27.64
N SER A 235 -5.43 43.92 -28.69
CA SER A 235 -6.29 44.01 -29.87
C SER A 235 -6.56 42.63 -30.52
N GLN A 236 -7.82 42.38 -30.84
CA GLN A 236 -8.35 41.08 -31.30
C GLN A 236 -7.73 40.61 -32.63
N GLY A 237 -7.10 41.52 -33.39
CA GLY A 237 -6.51 41.26 -34.71
C GLY A 237 -5.14 40.56 -34.70
N GLU A 238 -4.31 40.78 -33.68
CA GLU A 238 -2.99 40.13 -33.60
C GLU A 238 -3.10 38.67 -33.15
N ARG A 239 -4.09 38.34 -32.31
CA ARG A 239 -4.31 36.97 -31.78
C ARG A 239 -4.75 35.96 -32.83
N GLN A 240 -5.53 36.37 -33.83
CA GLN A 240 -6.00 35.45 -34.87
C GLN A 240 -4.88 35.06 -35.85
N ALA A 241 -3.96 35.98 -36.15
CA ALA A 241 -2.82 35.71 -37.02
C ALA A 241 -1.77 34.79 -36.35
N GLU A 242 -1.48 35.00 -35.06
CA GLU A 242 -0.55 34.15 -34.30
C GLU A 242 -1.10 32.74 -34.03
N ALA A 243 -2.40 32.63 -33.69
CA ALA A 243 -3.03 31.35 -33.43
C ALA A 243 -3.15 30.48 -34.69
N GLN A 244 -3.41 31.09 -35.86
CA GLN A 244 -3.47 30.35 -37.12
C GLN A 244 -2.09 29.88 -37.59
N GLY A 245 -1.04 30.71 -37.43
CA GLY A 245 0.34 30.32 -37.77
C GLY A 245 0.90 29.20 -36.88
N ALA A 246 0.56 29.20 -35.58
CA ALA A 246 0.99 28.15 -34.66
C ALA A 246 0.29 26.80 -34.91
N VAL A 247 -0.97 26.80 -35.34
CA VAL A 247 -1.75 25.59 -35.66
C VAL A 247 -1.28 24.95 -36.97
N GLU A 248 -0.98 25.74 -38.01
CA GLU A 248 -0.42 25.21 -39.27
C GLU A 248 1.02 24.67 -39.09
N ALA A 249 1.85 25.31 -38.25
CA ALA A 249 3.19 24.82 -37.95
C ALA A 249 3.19 23.49 -37.15
N ALA A 250 2.23 23.30 -36.24
CA ALA A 250 2.10 22.07 -35.46
C ALA A 250 1.61 20.87 -36.30
N SER A 251 0.79 21.13 -37.33
CA SER A 251 0.25 20.13 -38.26
C SER A 251 1.33 19.38 -39.05
N HIS A 252 2.43 20.05 -39.41
CA HIS A 252 3.48 19.48 -40.26
C HIS A 252 4.58 18.69 -39.54
N SER A 253 4.67 18.76 -38.20
CA SER A 253 5.80 18.16 -37.47
C SER A 253 5.56 16.75 -36.92
N GLY A 254 4.33 16.22 -36.96
CA GLY A 254 3.98 14.91 -36.37
C GLY A 254 4.15 14.81 -34.85
N ALA A 255 4.75 15.83 -34.22
CA ALA A 255 4.73 16.07 -32.79
C ALA A 255 3.48 16.90 -32.51
N ALA A 256 2.37 16.24 -32.16
CA ALA A 256 1.23 16.92 -31.57
C ALA A 256 1.71 17.56 -30.25
N THR A 257 2.15 18.80 -30.31
CA THR A 257 2.50 19.60 -29.14
C THR A 257 1.21 19.76 -28.36
N TRP A 258 1.08 19.02 -27.25
CA TRP A 258 -0.09 19.10 -26.38
C TRP A 258 -0.11 20.47 -25.72
N ALA A 259 -0.69 21.46 -26.42
CA ALA A 259 -0.85 22.79 -25.87
C ALA A 259 -1.65 22.67 -24.55
N PRO A 260 -1.26 23.42 -23.50
CA PRO A 260 -1.92 23.38 -22.19
C PRO A 260 -3.45 23.55 -22.27
N GLU A 261 -3.91 24.32 -23.26
CA GLU A 261 -5.31 24.58 -23.58
C GLU A 261 -6.07 23.30 -23.97
N VAL A 262 -5.49 22.45 -24.82
CA VAL A 262 -6.10 21.18 -25.24
C VAL A 262 -6.22 20.22 -24.05
N VAL A 263 -5.20 20.20 -23.18
CA VAL A 263 -5.22 19.36 -21.97
C VAL A 263 -6.28 19.85 -20.98
N ALA A 264 -6.39 21.16 -20.80
CA ALA A 264 -7.39 21.74 -19.93
C ALA A 264 -8.80 21.47 -20.41
N GLU A 265 -9.04 21.60 -21.72
CA GLU A 265 -10.34 21.32 -22.30
C GLU A 265 -10.69 19.84 -22.15
N ALA A 266 -9.74 18.93 -22.41
CA ALA A 266 -9.92 17.52 -22.14
C ALA A 266 -10.25 17.26 -20.66
N LEU A 267 -9.56 17.90 -19.72
CA LEU A 267 -9.80 17.72 -18.27
C LEU A 267 -11.15 18.27 -17.80
N LYS A 268 -11.64 19.37 -18.40
CA LYS A 268 -12.99 19.90 -18.08
C LYS A 268 -14.09 18.89 -18.41
N THR A 269 -13.89 18.06 -19.44
CA THR A 269 -14.89 17.03 -19.79
C THR A 269 -14.96 15.89 -18.78
N TYR A 270 -13.93 15.70 -17.94
CA TYR A 270 -13.89 14.61 -16.96
C TYR A 270 -14.43 15.05 -15.59
N ASP A 271 -15.56 14.46 -15.19
CA ASP A 271 -16.09 14.58 -13.82
C ASP A 271 -15.31 13.68 -12.86
N PHE A 272 -14.20 14.19 -12.30
CA PHE A 272 -13.41 13.47 -11.28
C PHE A 272 -14.13 13.30 -9.95
N LYS A 273 -15.19 14.09 -9.69
CA LYS A 273 -15.85 14.12 -8.39
C LYS A 273 -16.69 12.87 -8.15
N ARG A 274 -17.40 12.37 -9.17
CA ARG A 274 -18.20 11.15 -9.06
C ARG A 274 -17.34 9.90 -8.74
N PRO A 275 -16.26 9.59 -9.51
CA PRO A 275 -15.35 8.50 -9.17
C PRO A 275 -14.70 8.70 -7.81
N LEU A 276 -14.26 9.92 -7.49
CA LEU A 276 -13.65 10.22 -6.19
C LEU A 276 -14.60 9.92 -5.03
N ASP A 277 -15.85 10.39 -5.10
CA ASP A 277 -16.85 10.14 -4.06
C ASP A 277 -17.16 8.64 -3.92
N ALA A 278 -17.15 7.87 -5.02
CA ALA A 278 -17.33 6.42 -5.00
C ALA A 278 -16.14 5.70 -4.34
N VAL A 279 -14.91 6.03 -4.75
CA VAL A 279 -13.68 5.44 -4.20
C VAL A 279 -13.50 5.82 -2.74
N GLU A 280 -13.82 7.05 -2.34
CA GLU A 280 -13.77 7.47 -0.93
C GLU A 280 -14.72 6.65 -0.06
N ARG A 281 -15.94 6.37 -0.54
CA ARG A 281 -16.90 5.50 0.16
C ARG A 281 -16.40 4.06 0.24
N ALA A 282 -15.91 3.52 -0.88
CA ALA A 282 -15.37 2.16 -0.92
C ALA A 282 -14.18 2.00 0.03
N PHE A 283 -13.21 2.92 -0.03
CA PHE A 283 -12.07 2.96 0.89
C PHE A 283 -12.53 3.00 2.35
N PHE A 284 -13.46 3.90 2.70
CA PHE A 284 -13.94 4.02 4.07
C PHE A 284 -14.58 2.72 4.57
N ILE A 285 -15.44 2.08 3.77
CA ILE A 285 -16.11 0.83 4.12
C ILE A 285 -15.08 -0.28 4.32
N ILE A 286 -14.20 -0.49 3.33
CA ILE A 286 -13.18 -1.54 3.36
C ILE A 286 -12.23 -1.33 4.56
N PHE A 287 -11.78 -0.09 4.78
CA PHE A 287 -10.89 0.25 5.89
C PHE A 287 -11.57 0.02 7.24
N LEU A 288 -12.84 0.39 7.39
CA LEU A 288 -13.59 0.20 8.64
C LEU A 288 -13.80 -1.28 8.95
N PHE A 289 -14.19 -2.11 7.99
CA PHE A 289 -14.38 -3.54 8.24
C PHE A 289 -13.05 -4.28 8.42
N GLY A 290 -12.05 -4.01 7.57
CA GLY A 290 -10.73 -4.62 7.68
C GLY A 290 -10.01 -4.19 8.96
N ARG A 291 -9.71 -2.90 9.10
CA ARG A 291 -8.90 -2.40 10.22
C ARG A 291 -9.70 -2.12 11.48
N GLY A 292 -10.98 -1.77 11.37
CA GLY A 292 -11.81 -1.43 12.52
C GLY A 292 -12.50 -2.61 13.18
N VAL A 293 -12.74 -3.71 12.46
CA VAL A 293 -13.40 -4.91 13.00
C VAL A 293 -12.47 -6.11 12.98
N ALA A 294 -11.94 -6.48 11.81
CA ALA A 294 -11.13 -7.70 11.69
C ALA A 294 -9.77 -7.58 12.40
N ALA A 295 -9.10 -6.42 12.33
CA ALA A 295 -7.80 -6.24 12.98
C ALA A 295 -7.85 -6.36 14.53
N PRO A 296 -8.80 -5.75 15.27
CA PRO A 296 -8.94 -5.98 16.71
C PRO A 296 -9.12 -7.46 17.07
N CYS A 297 -9.95 -8.20 16.32
CA CYS A 297 -10.14 -9.63 16.52
C CYS A 297 -8.84 -10.41 16.29
N LEU A 298 -8.10 -10.05 15.23
CA LEU A 298 -6.81 -10.67 14.91
C LEU A 298 -5.77 -10.40 16.00
N VAL A 299 -5.68 -9.16 16.47
CA VAL A 299 -4.73 -8.76 17.52
C VAL A 299 -5.07 -9.46 18.84
N TYR A 300 -6.35 -9.57 19.19
CA TYR A 300 -6.78 -10.34 20.35
C TYR A 300 -6.33 -11.81 20.25
N ALA A 301 -6.54 -12.45 19.11
CA ALA A 301 -6.11 -13.84 18.89
C ALA A 301 -4.57 -13.98 18.96
N CYS A 302 -3.83 -13.06 18.32
CA CYS A 302 -2.37 -13.01 18.34
C CYS A 302 -1.82 -12.85 19.77
N VAL A 303 -2.37 -11.92 20.56
CA VAL A 303 -1.91 -11.62 21.92
C VAL A 303 -2.24 -12.75 22.89
N THR A 304 -3.38 -13.42 22.72
CA THR A 304 -3.79 -14.55 23.57
C THR A 304 -3.08 -15.85 23.21
N CYS A 305 -2.53 -15.96 22.00
CA CYS A 305 -1.77 -17.12 21.56
C CYS A 305 -0.38 -17.20 22.23
N ARG A 306 -0.18 -18.23 23.05
CA ARG A 306 1.06 -18.43 23.83
C ARG A 306 2.29 -18.76 22.99
N THR A 307 2.11 -19.29 21.78
CA THR A 307 3.20 -19.69 20.89
C THR A 307 3.70 -18.53 20.01
N THR A 308 2.90 -17.48 19.84
CA THR A 308 3.28 -16.28 19.08
C THR A 308 4.40 -15.53 19.80
N PRO A 309 5.49 -15.12 19.13
CA PRO A 309 6.59 -14.40 19.77
C PRO A 309 6.15 -13.10 20.45
N ASN A 310 6.74 -12.78 21.62
CA ASN A 310 6.35 -11.60 22.39
C ASN A 310 6.49 -10.29 21.60
N LEU A 311 7.53 -10.17 20.76
CA LEU A 311 7.72 -8.97 19.95
C LEU A 311 6.58 -8.77 18.94
N VAL A 312 6.12 -9.84 18.30
CA VAL A 312 4.99 -9.82 17.35
C VAL A 312 3.69 -9.42 18.06
N ARG A 313 3.48 -9.89 19.31
CA ARG A 313 2.33 -9.45 20.11
C ARG A 313 2.36 -7.94 20.36
N ILE A 314 3.52 -7.41 20.77
CA ILE A 314 3.69 -5.97 21.02
C ILE A 314 3.52 -5.17 19.73
N GLY A 315 4.16 -5.60 18.63
CA GLY A 315 4.06 -4.98 17.31
C GLY A 315 2.62 -4.93 16.81
N SER A 316 1.87 -6.02 16.95
CA SER A 316 0.45 -6.09 16.56
C SER A 316 -0.44 -5.08 17.29
N VAL A 317 -0.20 -4.88 18.60
CA VAL A 317 -0.90 -3.86 19.39
C VAL A 317 -0.50 -2.45 18.93
N GLY A 318 0.79 -2.21 18.66
CA GLY A 318 1.27 -0.94 18.12
C GLY A 318 0.61 -0.57 16.79
N ILE A 319 0.55 -1.51 15.84
CA ILE A 319 -0.11 -1.31 14.54
C ILE A 319 -1.61 -1.07 14.71
N LEU A 320 -2.26 -1.73 15.67
CA LEU A 320 -3.67 -1.50 15.97
C LEU A 320 -3.92 -0.08 16.48
N VAL A 321 -3.07 0.42 17.38
CA VAL A 321 -3.18 1.80 17.90
C VAL A 321 -3.08 2.82 16.76
N VAL A 322 -2.12 2.64 15.84
CA VAL A 322 -1.99 3.48 14.65
C VAL A 322 -3.25 3.39 13.78
N SER A 323 -3.81 2.19 13.61
CA SER A 323 -5.05 1.98 12.85
C SER A 323 -6.24 2.71 13.48
N VAL A 324 -6.40 2.63 14.81
CA VAL A 324 -7.45 3.36 15.55
C VAL A 324 -7.30 4.86 15.39
N PHE A 325 -6.07 5.39 15.47
CA PHE A 325 -5.81 6.81 15.22
C PHE A 325 -6.31 7.25 13.84
N TRP A 326 -6.01 6.48 12.79
CA TRP A 326 -6.50 6.78 11.43
C TRP A 326 -8.02 6.67 11.31
N ILE A 327 -8.65 5.68 11.95
CA ILE A 327 -10.11 5.56 12.01
C ILE A 327 -10.72 6.84 12.61
N VAL A 328 -10.20 7.33 13.73
CA VAL A 328 -10.66 8.58 14.36
C VAL A 328 -10.55 9.77 13.41
N LEU A 329 -9.42 9.90 12.70
CA LEU A 329 -9.25 10.96 11.70
C LEU A 329 -10.27 10.89 10.56
N LEU A 330 -10.55 9.68 10.06
CA LEU A 330 -11.54 9.48 9.01
C LEU A 330 -12.95 9.84 9.49
N PHE A 331 -13.34 9.43 10.70
CA PHE A 331 -14.63 9.79 11.28
C PHE A 331 -14.77 11.30 11.50
N ARG A 332 -13.73 11.99 11.98
CA ARG A 332 -13.75 13.46 12.11
C ARG A 332 -13.95 14.12 10.75
N GLY A 333 -13.29 13.62 9.71
CA GLY A 333 -13.49 14.07 8.33
C GLY A 333 -14.92 13.87 7.84
N LEU A 334 -15.52 12.72 8.12
CA LEU A 334 -16.89 12.38 7.73
C LEU A 334 -17.93 13.23 8.48
N ILE A 335 -17.82 13.37 9.80
CA ILE A 335 -18.74 14.19 10.61
C ILE A 335 -18.72 15.64 10.14
N LYS A 336 -17.54 16.20 9.84
CA LYS A 336 -17.41 17.56 9.29
C LYS A 336 -18.16 17.71 7.96
N ARG A 337 -18.15 16.69 7.10
CA ARG A 337 -18.91 16.70 5.83
C ARG A 337 -20.42 16.62 6.04
N ILE A 338 -20.88 15.79 6.97
CA ILE A 338 -22.30 15.66 7.30
C ILE A 338 -22.83 16.98 7.88
N LYS A 339 -22.11 17.57 8.85
CA LYS A 339 -22.50 18.84 9.48
C LYS A 339 -22.55 20.01 8.50
N ASN A 340 -21.64 20.02 7.51
CA ASN A 340 -21.55 21.08 6.51
C ASN A 340 -22.45 20.84 5.28
N ARG A 341 -23.25 19.76 5.24
CA ARG A 341 -24.20 19.54 4.16
C ARG A 341 -25.39 20.49 4.38
N PRO A 342 -25.66 21.46 3.49
CA PRO A 342 -26.80 22.36 3.66
C PRO A 342 -28.09 21.52 3.68
N ARG A 343 -28.84 21.61 4.78
CA ARG A 343 -30.18 21.02 4.92
C ARG A 343 -31.12 21.77 3.99
N GLY A 344 -31.27 21.36 2.73
CA GLY A 344 -32.21 22.06 1.84
C GLY A 344 -32.23 21.74 0.35
N SER A 345 -31.41 20.84 -0.21
CA SER A 345 -31.50 20.52 -1.66
C SER A 345 -32.27 19.22 -1.90
N LEU A 346 -33.58 19.27 -1.66
CA LEU A 346 -34.57 18.34 -2.23
C LEU A 346 -35.63 19.07 -3.09
N ALA A 347 -35.51 20.39 -3.25
CA ALA A 347 -36.27 21.14 -4.25
C ALA A 347 -35.27 21.71 -5.26
N GLY A 348 -35.56 21.51 -6.55
CA GLY A 348 -34.67 21.83 -7.67
C GLY A 348 -34.04 23.22 -7.54
N GLN A 349 -32.71 23.26 -7.52
CA GLN A 349 -31.98 24.53 -7.53
C GLN A 349 -30.84 24.45 -8.54
N LYS A 350 -30.90 25.35 -9.51
CA LYS A 350 -29.87 25.64 -10.51
C LYS A 350 -28.50 25.71 -9.83
N VAL A 351 -27.54 25.03 -10.45
CA VAL A 351 -26.14 24.92 -10.02
C VAL A 351 -25.55 26.32 -9.76
N PRO A 352 -25.17 26.67 -8.51
CA PRO A 352 -24.38 27.87 -8.29
C PRO A 352 -22.90 27.57 -8.59
N THR A 353 -22.37 28.30 -9.57
CA THR A 353 -21.01 28.27 -10.14
C THR A 353 -19.93 28.86 -9.23
N LYS A 354 -19.99 28.66 -7.91
CA LYS A 354 -18.89 29.04 -7.01
C LYS A 354 -18.38 27.83 -6.22
N CYS A 355 -17.38 27.18 -6.81
CA CYS A 355 -16.57 26.14 -6.19
C CYS A 355 -15.81 26.74 -4.99
N LYS A 356 -16.34 26.54 -3.77
CA LYS A 356 -15.59 26.84 -2.54
C LYS A 356 -14.45 25.83 -2.41
N LYS A 357 -13.23 26.35 -2.41
CA LYS A 357 -11.93 25.68 -2.15
C LYS A 357 -12.08 24.56 -1.11
N ARG A 358 -12.01 23.30 -1.56
CA ARG A 358 -11.99 22.10 -0.71
C ARG A 358 -10.55 21.73 -0.39
N GLU A 359 -9.97 22.36 0.62
CA GLU A 359 -8.65 21.96 1.13
C GLU A 359 -8.80 20.73 2.03
N PHE A 360 -8.57 19.55 1.45
CA PHE A 360 -8.02 18.41 2.18
C PHE A 360 -6.49 18.54 2.10
N GLY A 361 -5.93 19.29 3.04
CA GLY A 361 -4.57 19.07 3.51
C GLY A 361 -4.67 18.11 4.70
N VAL A 362 -4.00 16.97 4.62
CA VAL A 362 -3.40 16.41 5.83
C VAL A 362 -2.47 17.52 6.29
N LEU A 363 -2.78 18.16 7.43
CA LEU A 363 -1.93 19.21 7.98
C LEU A 363 -0.52 18.62 8.12
N PRO A 364 0.51 19.22 7.51
CA PRO A 364 1.87 18.90 7.87
C PRO A 364 2.00 19.11 9.39
N VAL A 365 2.53 18.12 10.09
CA VAL A 365 2.77 18.15 11.54
C VAL A 365 3.70 19.32 11.93
N GLU A 366 4.36 19.95 10.96
CA GLU A 366 5.26 21.10 11.15
C GLU A 366 4.57 22.40 11.58
N ALA A 367 3.23 22.52 11.50
CA ALA A 367 2.52 23.73 11.94
C ALA A 367 2.36 23.87 13.47
N ALA A 368 2.81 22.89 14.26
CA ALA A 368 2.71 22.92 15.73
C ALA A 368 3.99 23.44 16.45
N ARG A 369 5.01 23.90 15.71
CA ARG A 369 6.30 24.33 16.28
C ARG A 369 6.67 25.81 16.09
N ALA A 370 5.79 26.64 15.54
CA ALA A 370 6.07 28.05 15.26
C ALA A 370 5.32 29.05 16.17
N GLU A 371 4.83 28.62 17.34
CA GLU A 371 4.44 29.52 18.44
C GLU A 371 5.31 29.19 19.66
N GLY A 372 6.44 29.88 19.79
CA GLY A 372 7.35 29.74 20.92
C GLY A 372 8.60 30.57 20.71
N ASP A 373 8.61 31.75 21.33
CA ASP A 373 9.76 32.63 21.59
C ASP A 373 10.37 33.43 20.42
N SER A 374 9.92 34.68 20.32
CA SER A 374 10.78 35.79 19.93
C SER A 374 10.81 36.81 21.09
N PRO A 375 11.95 37.02 21.75
CA PRO A 375 12.08 38.09 22.73
C PRO A 375 12.15 39.44 22.02
N ARG A 376 11.27 40.35 22.44
CA ARG A 376 11.28 41.77 22.06
C ARG A 376 12.66 42.37 22.33
N GLY A 377 13.30 42.85 21.26
CA GLY A 377 14.26 43.94 21.36
C GLY A 377 13.52 45.22 21.76
N GLY A 378 13.97 45.84 22.85
CA GLY A 378 13.62 47.19 23.27
C GLY A 378 14.91 47.95 23.45
N ASP A 379 15.09 48.93 22.58
CA ASP A 379 16.27 49.76 22.41
C ASP A 379 16.53 50.70 23.60
N ALA A 380 17.77 51.18 23.64
CA ALA A 380 18.33 52.10 24.61
C ALA A 380 17.54 53.40 24.79
N ASP A 381 17.51 53.92 26.02
CA ASP A 381 17.48 55.37 26.22
C ASP A 381 18.25 55.81 27.47
N ASN A 382 18.85 56.99 27.32
CA ASN A 382 19.94 57.59 28.05
C ASN A 382 19.40 58.60 29.08
N LYS A 383 19.77 58.50 30.36
CA LYS A 383 19.73 59.59 31.37
C LYS A 383 20.40 59.12 32.67
N LYS A 384 21.61 59.59 33.01
CA LYS A 384 21.95 60.81 33.78
C LYS A 384 21.75 60.64 35.30
N VAL A 385 22.80 61.07 36.03
CA VAL A 385 22.86 61.59 37.40
C VAL A 385 23.42 60.64 38.48
N GLU A 386 24.55 61.13 39.03
CA GLU A 386 25.24 60.87 40.31
C GLU A 386 25.99 59.56 40.56
#